data_AF-B6DTG2-F1
#
_entry.id   AF-B6DTG2-F1
#
_cell.length_a   1.000
_cell.length_b   1.000
_cell.length_c   1.000
_cell.angle_alpha   90.00
_cell.angle_beta   90.00
_cell.angle_gamma   90.00
#
_symmetry.space_group_name_H-M   'P 1'
#
loop_
_entity.id
_entity.type
_entity.pdbx_description
1 polymer ?
#
loop_
_entity_poly.entity_id
_entity_poly.type
_entity_poly.pdbx_seq_one_letter_code
_entity_poly.pdbx_strand_id
1 'polypeptide(L)'
;MSSSTEEITAVPTVAPAETTPESTVTAPVAGASAPKTPLQKLLRGLDMLLVKGSESIPASSIAPPVHKNVLFYFSAQWCPPCKRFTTRLAQLYKELRDRGRTDFEVIFVSCDSSAGEFSEYSKEMPFPAIPFSKKKERDSLLRKFKVQSLPTLVVIDAVDGTVINKSAVQDAREEHALEKFPWKSRTLLDILEDLVVTAKDGSRVTAEKLKTLSCFSIYFAGQWSPPCRAFTPQLMSIYGQLKEFDDERRNTEIIFISCDRTLEAYEEFCYDMPWAAAGFQHPMIKELTKLLDLHTAPALVTCKPDGTVLNKNARFDASDDLSGERYPWSPDPLPPATELHPSEQVVAALNETCCFTLHLNGSGNAQTQLTEFKAAATEFGPAHNAASGSAEDSVKVNFFVTPENDADLLQRLVAVVAAQLPPAGKAFVLCTSILGEKTKEVFAGDITKQSIIGVATRFVKKVKDGAAPQDD
;
A
#
# COMPACT_ATOMS: atom_id res chain seq x y z
N MET A 1 -1.63 46.47 70.00
CA MET A 1 -2.25 45.29 69.35
C MET A 1 -1.77 45.28 67.91
N SER A 2 -1.14 44.17 67.52
CA SER A 2 -0.52 43.82 66.22
C SER A 2 -1.41 44.20 65.01
N SER A 3 -0.95 44.39 63.76
CA SER A 3 0.25 43.93 63.04
C SER A 3 0.37 44.69 61.69
N SER A 4 1.58 45.18 61.38
CA SER A 4 2.38 45.15 60.12
C SER A 4 1.76 45.47 58.74
N THR A 5 2.16 46.56 58.03
CA THR A 5 3.30 46.80 57.07
C THR A 5 3.20 46.00 55.74
N GLU A 6 3.49 46.53 54.53
CA GLU A 6 4.51 47.51 54.11
C GLU A 6 4.26 48.08 52.66
N GLU A 7 5.12 49.01 52.26
CA GLU A 7 5.09 50.04 51.18
C GLU A 7 4.91 49.62 49.70
N ILE A 8 4.39 50.58 48.91
CA ILE A 8 4.55 50.66 47.44
C ILE A 8 4.98 52.09 47.08
N THR A 9 6.19 52.26 46.55
CA THR A 9 6.72 53.52 45.99
C THR A 9 6.55 53.55 44.46
N ALA A 10 5.97 54.65 43.94
CA ALA A 10 5.81 54.90 42.51
C ALA A 10 6.86 55.89 41.96
N VAL A 11 7.19 55.66 40.69
CA VAL A 11 8.28 56.22 39.87
C VAL A 11 7.90 57.57 39.22
N PRO A 12 8.84 58.51 38.96
CA PRO A 12 8.55 59.75 38.24
C PRO A 12 8.89 59.74 36.73
N THR A 13 8.26 60.70 36.08
CA THR A 13 8.13 61.10 34.67
C THR A 13 9.42 61.46 33.91
N VAL A 14 9.49 61.18 32.60
CA VAL A 14 10.41 61.84 31.63
C VAL A 14 9.72 62.03 30.26
N ALA A 15 10.01 63.17 29.62
CA ALA A 15 9.48 63.71 28.36
C ALA A 15 10.33 63.27 27.11
N PRO A 16 9.94 63.64 25.86
CA PRO A 16 10.24 62.87 24.64
C PRO A 16 11.43 63.38 23.81
N ALA A 17 11.90 62.57 22.85
CA ALA A 17 12.84 62.97 21.81
C ALA A 17 12.50 62.34 20.44
N GLU A 18 12.44 63.19 19.40
CA GLU A 18 12.59 62.84 17.99
C GLU A 18 14.07 62.53 17.68
N THR A 19 14.33 61.68 16.67
CA THR A 19 15.27 61.88 15.52
C THR A 19 15.64 60.55 14.85
N THR A 20 15.53 60.50 13.52
CA THR A 20 16.19 59.55 12.61
C THR A 20 17.68 59.93 12.44
N PRO A 21 18.61 58.98 12.12
CA PRO A 21 18.97 58.76 10.70
C PRO A 21 19.45 57.33 10.30
N GLU A 22 19.33 57.08 8.99
CA GLU A 22 20.11 56.21 8.07
C GLU A 22 21.35 55.44 8.58
N SER A 23 21.49 54.15 8.20
CA SER A 23 22.52 53.67 7.24
C SER A 23 22.66 52.14 7.16
N THR A 24 22.91 51.66 5.93
CA THR A 24 23.52 50.38 5.51
C THR A 24 22.74 49.06 5.66
N VAL A 25 22.01 48.71 4.61
CA VAL A 25 21.63 47.32 4.25
C VAL A 25 22.79 46.69 3.48
N THR A 26 23.53 45.78 4.10
CA THR A 26 24.34 44.78 3.40
C THR A 26 23.47 43.59 3.02
N ALA A 27 23.39 43.30 1.72
CA ALA A 27 22.68 42.15 1.16
C ALA A 27 23.25 40.81 1.67
N PRO A 28 22.43 39.82 2.02
CA PRO A 28 22.91 38.45 2.19
C PRO A 28 23.09 37.79 0.81
N VAL A 29 24.27 37.21 0.65
CA VAL A 29 24.72 36.44 -0.51
C VAL A 29 23.78 35.25 -0.76
N ALA A 30 23.42 35.06 -2.02
CA ALA A 30 22.58 33.97 -2.49
C ALA A 30 23.20 32.58 -2.25
N GLY A 31 22.37 31.68 -1.70
CA GLY A 31 22.08 30.44 -2.41
C GLY A 31 22.85 29.17 -2.03
N ALA A 32 22.77 28.74 -0.77
CA ALA A 32 22.77 27.30 -0.49
C ALA A 32 21.30 26.82 -0.52
N SER A 33 20.89 26.11 -1.58
CA SER A 33 19.53 25.56 -1.72
C SER A 33 19.26 24.60 -0.56
N ALA A 34 18.27 24.93 0.28
CA ALA A 34 17.72 24.00 1.27
C ALA A 34 17.28 22.68 0.58
N PRO A 35 17.36 21.53 1.27
CA PRO A 35 16.92 20.25 0.71
C PRO A 35 15.43 20.32 0.35
N LYS A 36 15.10 19.99 -0.90
CA LYS A 36 13.71 20.04 -1.41
C LYS A 36 12.83 19.05 -0.66
N THR A 37 11.70 19.53 -0.13
CA THR A 37 10.74 18.68 0.61
C THR A 37 10.15 17.59 -0.30
N PRO A 38 9.65 16.49 0.26
CA PRO A 38 8.97 15.43 -0.50
C PRO A 38 7.85 15.94 -1.41
N LEU A 39 7.00 16.86 -0.94
CA LEU A 39 5.99 17.51 -1.78
C LEU A 39 6.62 18.32 -2.93
N GLN A 40 7.71 19.05 -2.67
CA GLN A 40 8.42 19.78 -3.72
C GLN A 40 9.04 18.85 -4.79
N LYS A 41 9.32 17.58 -4.45
CA LYS A 41 9.71 16.57 -5.43
C LYS A 41 8.51 16.15 -6.30
N LEU A 42 7.32 16.00 -5.71
CA LEU A 42 6.08 15.67 -6.44
C LEU A 42 5.63 16.81 -7.37
N LEU A 43 5.81 18.07 -6.95
CA LEU A 43 5.47 19.25 -7.73
C LEU A 43 6.62 19.73 -8.64
N ARG A 44 7.69 18.95 -8.80
CA ARG A 44 8.85 19.35 -9.61
C ARG A 44 8.43 19.59 -11.07
N GLY A 45 8.80 20.74 -11.62
CA GLY A 45 8.44 21.14 -12.99
C GLY A 45 7.12 21.92 -13.08
N LEU A 46 6.43 22.08 -11.94
CA LEU A 46 5.25 22.93 -11.81
C LEU A 46 5.65 24.23 -11.10
N ASP A 47 5.77 25.31 -11.86
CA ASP A 47 6.01 26.64 -11.29
C ASP A 47 4.70 27.31 -10.88
N MET A 48 3.65 27.10 -11.69
CA MET A 48 2.33 27.71 -11.53
C MET A 48 1.22 26.66 -11.60
N LEU A 49 0.17 26.88 -10.82
CA LEU A 49 -1.09 26.15 -10.84
C LEU A 49 -2.22 27.10 -11.26
N LEU A 50 -3.22 26.59 -11.97
CA LEU A 50 -4.34 27.38 -12.46
C LEU A 50 -5.47 27.40 -11.42
N VAL A 51 -5.91 28.59 -11.03
CA VAL A 51 -7.11 28.80 -10.21
C VAL A 51 -8.15 29.45 -11.11
N LYS A 52 -9.38 28.93 -11.10
CA LYS A 52 -10.55 29.48 -11.84
C LYS A 52 -10.20 30.14 -13.19
N GLY A 53 -10.08 29.32 -14.24
CA GLY A 53 -10.28 29.76 -15.62
C GLY A 53 -9.31 30.79 -16.23
N SER A 54 -8.32 31.34 -15.50
CA SER A 54 -7.20 32.17 -16.03
C SER A 54 -6.20 32.64 -14.96
N GLU A 55 -6.57 32.66 -13.68
CA GLU A 55 -5.66 33.07 -12.61
C GLU A 55 -4.65 31.95 -12.32
N SER A 56 -3.44 32.32 -11.88
CA SER A 56 -2.41 31.35 -11.55
C SER A 56 -1.72 31.68 -10.25
N ILE A 57 -1.45 30.65 -9.45
CA ILE A 57 -0.74 30.75 -8.17
C ILE A 57 0.59 30.00 -8.27
N PRO A 58 1.66 30.46 -7.59
CA PRO A 58 2.90 29.70 -7.52
C PRO A 58 2.67 28.35 -6.87
N ALA A 59 3.17 27.25 -7.44
CA ALA A 59 3.04 25.92 -6.83
C ALA A 59 3.72 25.85 -5.44
N SER A 60 4.72 26.72 -5.20
CA SER A 60 5.36 26.89 -3.91
C SER A 60 4.42 27.38 -2.81
N SER A 61 3.31 28.05 -3.13
CA SER A 61 2.33 28.50 -2.13
C SER A 61 1.55 27.34 -1.49
N ILE A 62 1.59 26.15 -2.09
CA ILE A 62 0.97 24.95 -1.52
C ILE A 62 1.91 24.26 -0.51
N ALA A 63 3.21 24.54 -0.55
CA ALA A 63 4.20 23.83 0.25
C ALA A 63 4.07 24.09 1.77
N PRO A 64 4.58 23.19 2.62
CA PRO A 64 4.68 23.42 4.06
C PRO A 64 5.40 24.74 4.38
N PRO A 65 5.02 25.43 5.47
CA PRO A 65 4.07 25.00 6.50
C PRO A 65 2.60 25.37 6.20
N VAL A 66 2.29 25.89 5.01
CA VAL A 66 0.96 26.46 4.68
C VAL A 66 -0.14 25.40 4.73
N HIS A 67 0.08 24.27 4.05
CA HIS A 67 -0.84 23.15 4.08
C HIS A 67 -0.14 21.94 4.72
N LYS A 68 -0.85 21.28 5.63
CA LYS A 68 -0.47 19.98 6.21
C LYS A 68 -0.90 18.83 5.32
N ASN A 69 -2.04 18.95 4.64
CA ASN A 69 -2.55 17.91 3.75
C ASN A 69 -2.69 18.44 2.32
N VAL A 70 -2.18 17.68 1.36
CA VAL A 70 -2.40 17.96 -0.07
C VAL A 70 -3.13 16.79 -0.68
N LEU A 71 -4.18 17.08 -1.43
CA LEU A 71 -5.01 16.07 -2.07
C LEU A 71 -4.85 16.15 -3.58
N PHE A 72 -4.35 15.10 -4.22
CA PHE A 72 -4.30 15.00 -5.68
C PHE A 72 -5.60 14.37 -6.18
N TYR A 73 -6.39 15.15 -6.91
CA TYR A 73 -7.67 14.71 -7.46
C TYR A 73 -7.54 14.40 -8.95
N PHE A 74 -7.56 13.11 -9.29
CA PHE A 74 -7.50 12.61 -10.66
C PHE A 74 -8.91 12.42 -11.21
N SER A 75 -9.22 13.14 -12.29
CA SER A 75 -10.58 13.23 -12.81
C SER A 75 -10.61 13.66 -14.28
N ALA A 76 -11.74 13.44 -14.95
CA ALA A 76 -11.94 13.88 -16.33
C ALA A 76 -13.41 14.20 -16.64
N GLN A 77 -13.63 15.10 -17.60
CA GLN A 77 -14.93 15.58 -18.03
C GLN A 77 -15.75 14.52 -18.76
N TRP A 78 -15.06 13.68 -19.54
CA TRP A 78 -15.66 12.56 -20.27
C TRP A 78 -16.15 11.43 -19.36
N CYS A 79 -15.78 11.44 -18.07
CA CYS A 79 -16.08 10.40 -17.09
C CYS A 79 -17.33 10.76 -16.26
N PRO A 80 -18.48 10.08 -16.42
CA PRO A 80 -19.70 10.37 -15.66
C PRO A 80 -19.58 10.21 -14.13
N PRO A 81 -18.94 9.15 -13.56
CA PRO A 81 -18.78 9.06 -12.10
C PRO A 81 -17.86 10.16 -11.55
N CYS A 82 -16.97 10.70 -12.39
CA CYS A 82 -16.09 11.81 -12.03
C CYS A 82 -16.89 13.09 -11.78
N LYS A 83 -17.77 13.49 -12.71
CA LYS A 83 -18.61 14.70 -12.57
C LYS A 83 -19.45 14.71 -11.29
N ARG A 84 -20.06 13.56 -10.95
CA ARG A 84 -20.82 13.42 -9.69
C ARG A 84 -19.94 13.64 -8.47
N PHE A 85 -18.74 13.06 -8.48
CA PHE A 85 -17.81 13.20 -7.37
C PHE A 85 -17.21 14.61 -7.27
N THR A 86 -16.92 15.28 -8.39
CA THR A 86 -16.47 16.68 -8.42
C THR A 86 -17.41 17.60 -7.67
N THR A 87 -18.72 17.45 -7.90
CA THR A 87 -19.74 18.24 -7.19
C THR A 87 -19.64 18.04 -5.67
N ARG A 88 -19.54 16.78 -5.22
CA ARG A 88 -19.39 16.45 -3.79
C ARG A 88 -18.08 16.99 -3.21
N LEU A 89 -16.96 16.82 -3.91
CA LEU A 89 -15.65 17.27 -3.45
C LEU A 89 -15.57 18.80 -3.36
N ALA A 90 -16.14 19.52 -4.34
CA ALA A 90 -16.23 20.98 -4.32
C ALA A 90 -17.06 21.48 -3.13
N GLN A 91 -18.17 20.80 -2.80
CA GLN A 91 -18.97 21.10 -1.62
C GLN A 91 -18.15 20.92 -0.33
N LEU A 92 -17.52 19.74 -0.16
CA LEU A 92 -16.70 19.45 1.02
C LEU A 92 -15.52 20.42 1.16
N TYR A 93 -14.88 20.79 0.06
CA TYR A 93 -13.80 21.78 0.05
C TYR A 93 -14.25 23.10 0.66
N LYS A 94 -15.42 23.59 0.23
CA LYS A 94 -15.99 24.83 0.75
C LYS A 94 -16.39 24.67 2.21
N GLU A 95 -17.09 23.61 2.58
CA GLU A 95 -17.56 23.36 3.95
C GLU A 95 -16.40 23.23 4.95
N LEU A 96 -15.31 22.56 4.57
CA LEU A 96 -14.09 22.47 5.40
C LEU A 96 -13.49 23.86 5.64
N ARG A 97 -13.36 24.68 4.59
CA ARG A 97 -12.84 26.06 4.70
C ARG A 97 -13.77 26.96 5.52
N ASP A 98 -15.09 26.84 5.34
CA ASP A 98 -16.09 27.59 6.10
C ASP A 98 -16.05 27.21 7.61
N ARG A 99 -15.66 25.97 7.93
CA ARG A 99 -15.38 25.50 9.30
C ARG A 99 -13.99 25.90 9.83
N GLY A 100 -13.25 26.75 9.10
CA GLY A 100 -11.94 27.27 9.49
C GLY A 100 -10.75 26.36 9.19
N ARG A 101 -10.94 25.26 8.45
CA ARG A 101 -9.81 24.42 7.99
C ARG A 101 -9.13 25.09 6.81
N THR A 102 -7.93 25.63 7.03
CA THR A 102 -7.08 26.23 5.99
C THR A 102 -5.77 25.47 5.78
N ASP A 103 -5.56 24.38 6.50
CA ASP A 103 -4.35 23.57 6.52
C ASP A 103 -4.35 22.47 5.43
N PHE A 104 -5.18 22.60 4.40
CA PHE A 104 -5.21 21.66 3.27
C PHE A 104 -5.44 22.34 1.93
N GLU A 105 -5.01 21.68 0.85
CA GLU A 105 -5.33 22.10 -0.53
C GLU A 105 -5.64 20.88 -1.42
N VAL A 106 -6.55 21.07 -2.37
CA VAL A 106 -6.85 20.08 -3.42
C VAL A 106 -6.17 20.53 -4.71
N ILE A 107 -5.49 19.62 -5.41
CA ILE A 107 -4.88 19.87 -6.71
C ILE A 107 -5.56 18.98 -7.74
N PHE A 108 -6.26 19.60 -8.69
CA PHE A 108 -6.84 18.89 -9.83
C PHE A 108 -5.76 18.42 -10.80
N VAL A 109 -5.75 17.12 -11.07
CA VAL A 109 -4.90 16.47 -12.07
C VAL A 109 -5.81 15.91 -13.17
N SER A 110 -5.90 16.65 -14.27
CA SER A 110 -6.77 16.28 -15.39
C SER A 110 -6.26 15.07 -16.18
N CYS A 111 -7.18 14.14 -16.42
CA CYS A 111 -7.04 13.02 -17.35
C CYS A 111 -7.86 13.24 -18.64
N ASP A 112 -8.20 14.49 -18.96
CA ASP A 112 -8.88 14.87 -20.19
C ASP A 112 -7.96 14.70 -21.40
N SER A 113 -8.58 14.47 -22.57
CA SER A 113 -7.82 14.28 -23.82
C SER A 113 -7.58 15.60 -24.55
N SER A 114 -8.31 16.67 -24.21
CA SER A 114 -8.21 17.97 -24.86
C SER A 114 -8.18 19.14 -23.86
N ALA A 115 -7.56 20.24 -24.29
CA ALA A 115 -7.51 21.48 -23.52
C ALA A 115 -8.90 22.11 -23.31
N GLY A 116 -9.82 21.90 -24.26
CA GLY A 116 -11.20 22.38 -24.17
C GLY A 116 -11.99 21.68 -23.06
N GLU A 117 -11.94 20.35 -23.02
CA GLU A 117 -12.55 19.56 -21.93
C GLU A 117 -12.00 19.96 -20.56
N PHE A 118 -10.67 20.08 -20.45
CA PHE A 118 -10.00 20.55 -19.25
C PHE A 118 -10.47 21.94 -18.81
N SER A 119 -10.53 22.88 -19.75
CA SER A 119 -10.91 24.27 -19.46
C SER A 119 -12.33 24.37 -18.96
N GLU A 120 -13.29 23.69 -19.60
CA GLU A 120 -14.68 23.69 -19.15
C GLU A 120 -14.83 23.01 -17.78
N TYR A 121 -14.19 21.87 -17.59
CA TYR A 121 -14.36 21.10 -16.35
C TYR A 121 -13.69 21.73 -15.13
N SER A 122 -12.49 22.30 -15.31
CA SER A 122 -11.78 22.98 -14.21
C SER A 122 -12.52 24.21 -13.67
N LYS A 123 -13.40 24.83 -14.46
CA LYS A 123 -14.25 25.96 -13.99
C LYS A 123 -15.29 25.52 -12.96
N GLU A 124 -15.66 24.24 -12.92
CA GLU A 124 -16.62 23.69 -11.95
C GLU A 124 -16.00 23.50 -10.55
N MET A 125 -14.67 23.66 -10.42
CA MET A 125 -13.93 23.34 -9.20
C MET A 125 -13.41 24.62 -8.50
N PRO A 126 -13.49 24.69 -7.15
CA PRO A 126 -13.00 25.85 -6.39
C PRO A 126 -11.49 25.81 -6.12
N PHE A 127 -10.80 24.74 -6.48
CA PHE A 127 -9.41 24.46 -6.12
C PHE A 127 -8.47 24.47 -7.34
N PRO A 128 -7.15 24.68 -7.14
CA PRO A 128 -6.18 24.80 -8.23
C PRO A 128 -6.04 23.53 -9.07
N ALA A 129 -5.61 23.71 -10.32
CA ALA A 129 -5.36 22.65 -11.29
C ALA A 129 -3.94 22.71 -11.85
N ILE A 130 -3.37 21.54 -12.15
CA ILE A 130 -2.14 21.46 -12.94
C ILE A 130 -2.46 21.91 -14.38
N PRO A 131 -1.70 22.85 -14.96
CA PRO A 131 -1.93 23.30 -16.34
C PRO A 131 -2.00 22.14 -17.34
N PHE A 132 -2.95 22.18 -18.27
CA PHE A 132 -3.10 21.12 -19.28
C PHE A 132 -1.88 20.93 -20.19
N SER A 133 -1.04 21.96 -20.34
CA SER A 133 0.24 21.88 -21.05
C SER A 133 1.30 21.03 -20.33
N LYS A 134 1.21 20.86 -19.00
CA LYS A 134 2.15 20.11 -18.17
C LYS A 134 1.87 18.59 -18.18
N LYS A 135 1.75 18.01 -19.37
CA LYS A 135 1.36 16.60 -19.56
C LYS A 135 2.33 15.64 -18.87
N LYS A 136 3.63 15.88 -19.00
CA LYS A 136 4.68 15.04 -18.40
C LYS A 136 4.53 14.94 -16.88
N GLU A 137 4.25 16.05 -16.22
CA GLU A 137 4.07 16.13 -14.77
C GLU A 137 2.78 15.42 -14.32
N ARG A 138 1.67 15.62 -15.05
CA ARG A 138 0.41 14.90 -14.79
C ARG A 138 0.58 13.39 -14.93
N ASP A 139 1.21 12.94 -16.02
CA ASP A 139 1.48 11.53 -16.28
C ASP A 139 2.43 10.93 -15.22
N SER A 140 3.39 11.72 -14.73
CA SER A 140 4.28 11.32 -13.64
C SER A 140 3.53 11.10 -12.33
N LEU A 141 2.56 11.96 -12.00
CA LEU A 141 1.73 11.80 -10.80
C LEU A 141 0.81 10.58 -10.92
N LEU A 142 0.19 10.36 -12.08
CA LEU A 142 -0.62 9.17 -12.36
C LEU A 142 0.18 7.87 -12.12
N ARG A 143 1.40 7.79 -12.66
CA ARG A 143 2.30 6.64 -12.43
C ARG A 143 2.73 6.53 -10.97
N LYS A 144 3.15 7.65 -10.36
CA LYS A 144 3.63 7.67 -8.97
C LYS A 144 2.60 7.14 -7.98
N PHE A 145 1.33 7.49 -8.17
CA PHE A 145 0.24 7.04 -7.32
C PHE A 145 -0.49 5.80 -7.85
N LYS A 146 0.01 5.17 -8.92
CA LYS A 146 -0.54 3.95 -9.52
C LYS A 146 -2.05 4.07 -9.78
N VAL A 147 -2.48 5.22 -10.32
CA VAL A 147 -3.89 5.49 -10.58
C VAL A 147 -4.40 4.57 -11.70
N GLN A 148 -5.27 3.62 -11.35
CA GLN A 148 -5.84 2.64 -12.28
C GLN A 148 -7.25 2.98 -12.76
N SER A 149 -7.98 3.82 -12.02
CA SER A 149 -9.36 4.17 -12.33
C SER A 149 -9.69 5.60 -11.93
N LEU A 150 -10.77 6.14 -12.51
CA LEU A 150 -11.27 7.49 -12.21
C LEU A 150 -12.71 7.43 -11.68
N PRO A 151 -13.10 8.35 -10.77
CA PRO A 151 -12.23 9.31 -10.10
C PRO A 151 -11.28 8.64 -9.08
N THR A 152 -10.12 9.24 -8.85
CA THR A 152 -9.20 8.86 -7.75
C THR A 152 -8.83 10.11 -6.96
N LEU A 153 -8.80 10.00 -5.63
CA LEU A 153 -8.41 11.06 -4.71
C LEU A 153 -7.32 10.53 -3.78
N VAL A 154 -6.12 11.08 -3.89
CA VAL A 154 -4.98 10.71 -3.05
C VAL A 154 -4.74 11.79 -2.02
N VAL A 155 -4.69 11.44 -0.75
CA VAL A 155 -4.33 12.32 0.37
C VAL A 155 -2.88 12.04 0.74
N ILE A 156 -2.07 13.10 0.85
CA ILE A 156 -0.71 13.03 1.38
C ILE A 156 -0.53 13.99 2.55
N ASP A 157 0.38 13.65 3.43
CA ASP A 157 0.98 14.61 4.35
C ASP A 157 1.99 15.45 3.56
N ALA A 158 1.80 16.76 3.57
CA ALA A 158 2.62 17.70 2.81
C ALA A 158 4.01 17.91 3.42
N VAL A 159 4.15 17.68 4.74
CA VAL A 159 5.37 17.93 5.52
C VAL A 159 6.40 16.85 5.22
N ASP A 160 6.01 15.58 5.34
CA ASP A 160 6.91 14.44 5.15
C ASP A 160 6.68 13.70 3.81
N GLY A 161 5.61 14.04 3.07
CA GLY A 161 5.27 13.41 1.79
C GLY A 161 4.68 12.01 1.90
N THR A 162 4.35 11.54 3.10
CA THR A 162 3.74 10.23 3.32
C THR A 162 2.35 10.19 2.71
N VAL A 163 2.02 9.09 2.04
CA VAL A 163 0.67 8.89 1.50
C VAL A 163 -0.26 8.46 2.63
N ILE A 164 -1.25 9.30 2.93
CA ILE A 164 -2.25 9.07 3.98
C ILE A 164 -3.35 8.13 3.47
N ASN A 165 -3.80 8.32 2.23
CA ASN A 165 -4.82 7.50 1.59
C ASN A 165 -4.69 7.59 0.07
N LYS A 166 -4.61 6.46 -0.64
CA LYS A 166 -4.52 6.40 -2.11
C LYS A 166 -5.88 6.44 -2.82
N SER A 167 -6.98 6.28 -2.09
CA SER A 167 -8.34 6.09 -2.65
C SER A 167 -9.43 6.72 -1.78
N ALA A 168 -9.25 7.99 -1.39
CA ALA A 168 -10.14 8.72 -0.48
C ALA A 168 -11.51 9.10 -1.06
N VAL A 169 -11.85 8.64 -2.27
CA VAL A 169 -13.13 8.96 -2.93
C VAL A 169 -14.32 8.46 -2.11
N GLN A 170 -14.19 7.26 -1.52
CA GLN A 170 -15.28 6.69 -0.74
C GLN A 170 -15.42 7.39 0.60
N ASP A 171 -14.31 7.66 1.29
CA ASP A 171 -14.28 8.42 2.54
C ASP A 171 -14.94 9.80 2.38
N ALA A 172 -14.66 10.49 1.27
CA ALA A 172 -15.28 11.77 0.94
C ALA A 172 -16.76 11.67 0.52
N ARG A 173 -17.29 10.47 0.27
CA ARG A 173 -18.73 10.27 -0.02
C ARG A 173 -19.56 9.97 1.23
N GLU A 174 -18.91 9.66 2.35
CA GLU A 174 -19.62 9.31 3.57
C GLU A 174 -20.39 10.49 4.16
N GLU A 175 -21.41 10.17 4.95
CA GLU A 175 -22.25 11.14 5.66
C GLU A 175 -21.42 12.01 6.62
N HIS A 176 -20.45 11.41 7.31
CA HIS A 176 -19.56 12.07 8.27
C HIS A 176 -18.18 12.42 7.69
N ALA A 177 -18.11 12.67 6.38
CA ALA A 177 -16.85 12.94 5.68
C ALA A 177 -16.13 14.19 6.23
N LEU A 178 -16.86 15.22 6.70
CA LEU A 178 -16.25 16.44 7.23
C LEU A 178 -15.49 16.18 8.53
N GLU A 179 -16.07 15.36 9.40
CA GLU A 179 -15.51 14.99 10.70
C GLU A 179 -14.31 14.05 10.55
N LYS A 180 -14.33 13.19 9.52
CA LYS A 180 -13.26 12.22 9.22
C LYS A 180 -12.09 12.80 8.42
N PHE A 181 -12.12 14.08 8.02
CA PHE A 181 -11.02 14.71 7.30
C PHE A 181 -9.73 14.71 8.16
N PRO A 182 -8.56 14.23 7.67
CA PRO A 182 -8.15 14.19 6.27
C PRO A 182 -8.38 12.86 5.52
N TRP A 183 -9.42 12.09 5.85
CA TRP A 183 -9.78 10.84 5.16
C TRP A 183 -8.62 9.85 5.15
N LYS A 184 -8.11 9.53 6.34
CA LYS A 184 -7.06 8.54 6.51
C LYS A 184 -7.57 7.16 6.06
N SER A 185 -6.73 6.41 5.35
CA SER A 185 -7.03 5.01 5.10
C SER A 185 -7.21 4.29 6.44
N ARG A 186 -8.32 3.57 6.58
CA ARG A 186 -8.55 2.73 7.76
C ARG A 186 -7.55 1.56 7.75
N THR A 187 -6.88 1.37 8.86
CA THR A 187 -6.03 0.20 9.10
C THR A 187 -6.89 -1.02 9.35
N LEU A 188 -6.28 -2.21 9.33
CA LEU A 188 -6.97 -3.44 9.71
C LEU A 188 -7.60 -3.33 11.10
N LEU A 189 -6.88 -2.75 12.06
CA LEU A 189 -7.38 -2.57 13.43
C LEU A 189 -8.53 -1.56 13.51
N ASP A 190 -8.51 -0.48 12.70
CA ASP A 190 -9.64 0.47 12.67
C ASP A 190 -10.92 -0.21 12.19
N ILE A 191 -10.82 -1.06 11.16
CA ILE A 191 -11.97 -1.83 10.65
C ILE A 191 -12.44 -2.85 11.69
N LEU A 192 -11.51 -3.54 12.36
CA LEU A 192 -11.84 -4.54 13.38
C LEU A 192 -12.44 -3.92 14.65
N GLU A 193 -12.04 -2.70 15.02
CA GLU A 193 -12.63 -1.97 16.15
C GLU A 193 -14.10 -1.64 15.88
N ASP A 194 -14.41 -1.19 14.66
CA ASP A 194 -15.78 -0.90 14.22
C ASP A 194 -16.58 -2.18 13.94
N LEU A 195 -15.92 -3.31 13.70
CA LEU A 195 -16.55 -4.61 13.52
C LEU A 195 -17.00 -5.19 14.87
N VAL A 196 -18.30 -5.46 15.01
CA VAL A 196 -18.80 -6.12 16.22
C VAL A 196 -18.39 -7.60 16.19
N VAL A 197 -17.29 -7.92 16.89
CA VAL A 197 -16.78 -9.28 17.08
C VAL A 197 -17.12 -9.76 18.49
N THR A 198 -17.75 -10.93 18.59
CA THR A 198 -18.22 -11.49 19.86
C THR A 198 -17.58 -12.86 20.09
N ALA A 199 -16.99 -13.07 21.26
CA ALA A 199 -16.49 -14.36 21.72
C ALA A 199 -17.65 -15.26 22.18
N LYS A 200 -17.37 -16.56 22.42
CA LYS A 200 -18.42 -17.53 22.81
C LYS A 200 -19.09 -17.23 24.16
N ASP A 201 -18.40 -16.54 25.05
CA ASP A 201 -18.95 -16.08 26.33
C ASP A 201 -19.82 -14.81 26.21
N GLY A 202 -20.01 -14.30 24.99
CA GLY A 202 -20.75 -13.07 24.72
C GLY A 202 -19.92 -11.79 24.90
N SER A 203 -18.65 -11.89 25.29
CA SER A 203 -17.78 -10.72 25.42
C SER A 203 -17.35 -10.17 24.05
N ARG A 204 -17.23 -8.85 23.95
CA ARG A 204 -16.73 -8.19 22.74
C ARG A 204 -15.21 -8.33 22.63
N VAL A 205 -14.73 -8.70 21.46
CA VAL A 205 -13.31 -8.63 21.11
C VAL A 205 -13.02 -7.24 20.54
N THR A 206 -12.16 -6.47 21.23
CA THR A 206 -11.75 -5.12 20.82
C THR A 206 -10.36 -5.14 20.19
N ALA A 207 -9.99 -4.08 19.45
CA ALA A 207 -8.63 -3.94 18.92
C ALA A 207 -7.58 -3.92 20.03
N GLU A 208 -7.89 -3.37 21.21
CA GLU A 208 -7.00 -3.42 22.38
C GLU A 208 -6.76 -4.86 22.85
N LYS A 209 -7.78 -5.73 22.86
CA LYS A 209 -7.59 -7.15 23.14
C LYS A 209 -6.68 -7.80 22.09
N LEU A 210 -6.88 -7.51 20.80
CA LEU A 210 -6.05 -8.07 19.73
C LEU A 210 -4.58 -7.67 19.84
N LYS A 211 -4.28 -6.44 20.28
CA LYS A 211 -2.91 -5.97 20.53
C LYS A 211 -2.19 -6.71 21.65
N THR A 212 -2.91 -7.37 22.56
CA THR A 212 -2.32 -8.19 23.64
C THR A 212 -2.01 -9.63 23.25
N LEU A 213 -2.51 -10.07 22.09
CA LEU A 213 -2.23 -11.40 21.56
C LEU A 213 -0.79 -11.46 21.02
N SER A 214 -0.28 -12.67 20.79
CA SER A 214 0.99 -12.85 20.09
C SER A 214 0.81 -12.70 18.58
N CYS A 215 -0.29 -13.23 18.06
CA CYS A 215 -0.81 -13.09 16.70
C CYS A 215 -2.32 -13.39 16.73
N PHE A 216 -3.04 -13.01 15.68
CA PHE A 216 -4.43 -13.43 15.49
C PHE A 216 -4.69 -13.78 14.03
N SER A 217 -5.74 -14.55 13.78
CA SER A 217 -6.15 -14.94 12.43
C SER A 217 -7.57 -14.49 12.12
N ILE A 218 -7.84 -14.14 10.86
CA ILE A 218 -9.18 -13.83 10.36
C ILE A 218 -9.58 -14.93 9.39
N TYR A 219 -10.68 -15.62 9.69
CA TYR A 219 -11.16 -16.76 8.93
C TYR A 219 -12.46 -16.41 8.18
N PHE A 220 -12.39 -16.37 6.86
CA PHE A 220 -13.53 -16.12 5.97
C PHE A 220 -14.05 -17.45 5.43
N ALA A 221 -15.29 -17.81 5.74
CA ALA A 221 -15.91 -19.03 5.25
C ALA A 221 -17.44 -18.97 5.27
N GLY A 222 -18.08 -19.89 4.54
CA GLY A 222 -19.54 -20.03 4.58
C GLY A 222 -19.99 -21.48 4.43
N GLN A 223 -21.11 -21.81 5.06
CA GLN A 223 -21.69 -23.15 5.09
C GLN A 223 -21.97 -23.70 3.70
N TRP A 224 -22.39 -22.85 2.77
CA TRP A 224 -22.74 -23.23 1.40
C TRP A 224 -21.56 -23.86 0.64
N SER A 225 -20.31 -23.59 1.04
CA SER A 225 -19.10 -23.99 0.34
C SER A 225 -18.53 -25.33 0.84
N PRO A 226 -18.47 -26.40 0.01
CA PRO A 226 -17.88 -27.68 0.42
C PRO A 226 -16.43 -27.58 0.91
N PRO A 227 -15.53 -26.80 0.25
CA PRO A 227 -14.19 -26.57 0.78
C PRO A 227 -14.16 -25.93 2.18
N CYS A 228 -15.12 -25.04 2.50
CA CYS A 228 -15.23 -24.46 3.85
C CYS A 228 -15.62 -25.52 4.88
N ARG A 229 -16.62 -26.36 4.57
CA ARG A 229 -17.07 -27.45 5.44
C ARG A 229 -15.99 -28.51 5.68
N ALA A 230 -15.10 -28.73 4.70
CA ALA A 230 -13.97 -29.65 4.86
C ALA A 230 -12.83 -29.06 5.72
N PHE A 231 -12.56 -27.75 5.58
CA PHE A 231 -11.45 -27.10 6.28
C PHE A 231 -11.79 -26.71 7.73
N THR A 232 -13.03 -26.34 8.03
CA THR A 232 -13.44 -25.86 9.37
C THR A 232 -13.09 -26.84 10.50
N PRO A 233 -13.38 -28.16 10.39
CA PRO A 233 -13.03 -29.12 11.44
C PRO A 233 -11.51 -29.24 11.65
N GLN A 234 -10.71 -29.12 10.58
CA GLN A 234 -9.24 -29.10 10.68
C GLN A 234 -8.78 -27.88 11.46
N LEU A 235 -9.31 -26.70 11.12
CA LEU A 235 -8.96 -25.46 11.81
C LEU A 235 -9.39 -25.48 13.28
N MET A 236 -10.53 -26.11 13.62
CA MET A 236 -10.94 -26.33 15.02
C MET A 236 -9.94 -27.20 15.78
N SER A 237 -9.48 -28.30 15.17
CA SER A 237 -8.45 -29.17 15.76
C SER A 237 -7.14 -28.42 16.00
N ILE A 238 -6.69 -27.65 15.01
CA ILE A 238 -5.48 -26.83 15.09
C ILE A 238 -5.63 -25.77 16.20
N TYR A 239 -6.76 -25.08 16.25
CA TYR A 239 -7.03 -24.09 17.30
C TYR A 239 -6.94 -24.73 18.69
N GLY A 240 -7.52 -25.93 18.87
CA GLY A 240 -7.40 -26.70 20.10
C GLY A 240 -5.94 -26.92 20.50
N GLN A 241 -5.10 -27.41 19.57
CA GLN A 241 -3.67 -27.61 19.84
C GLN A 241 -2.93 -26.30 20.13
N LEU A 242 -3.25 -25.22 19.42
CA LEU A 242 -2.65 -23.91 19.66
C LEU A 242 -2.84 -23.50 21.12
N LYS A 243 -4.00 -23.78 21.73
CA LYS A 243 -4.27 -23.47 23.14
C LYS A 243 -3.49 -24.33 24.14
N GLU A 244 -2.97 -25.48 23.74
CA GLU A 244 -2.23 -26.41 24.60
C GLU A 244 -0.71 -26.15 24.60
N PHE A 245 -0.17 -25.34 23.68
CA PHE A 245 1.25 -24.96 23.72
C PHE A 245 1.59 -24.15 24.99
N ASP A 246 2.80 -24.33 25.52
CA ASP A 246 3.29 -23.57 26.69
C ASP A 246 4.13 -22.34 26.30
N ASP A 247 3.88 -21.79 25.11
CA ASP A 247 4.56 -20.61 24.59
C ASP A 247 3.57 -19.59 24.03
N GLU A 248 4.09 -18.58 23.34
CA GLU A 248 3.32 -17.46 22.80
C GLU A 248 2.18 -17.89 21.85
N ARG A 249 2.23 -19.08 21.24
CA ARG A 249 1.19 -19.59 20.33
C ARG A 249 -0.16 -19.78 21.01
N ARG A 250 -0.18 -20.11 22.32
CA ARG A 250 -1.43 -20.23 23.10
C ARG A 250 -2.22 -18.94 23.16
N ASN A 251 -1.50 -17.82 23.11
CA ASN A 251 -2.06 -16.48 23.19
C ASN A 251 -2.43 -15.97 21.79
N THR A 252 -3.23 -16.74 21.07
CA THR A 252 -3.77 -16.42 19.76
C THR A 252 -5.29 -16.39 19.79
N GLU A 253 -5.92 -15.74 18.81
CA GLU A 253 -7.36 -15.80 18.59
C GLU A 253 -7.68 -15.94 17.10
N ILE A 254 -8.81 -16.58 16.78
CA ILE A 254 -9.40 -16.60 15.45
C ILE A 254 -10.65 -15.71 15.45
N ILE A 255 -10.80 -14.89 14.42
CA ILE A 255 -12.00 -14.08 14.17
C ILE A 255 -12.70 -14.66 12.95
N PHE A 256 -13.87 -15.25 13.14
CA PHE A 256 -14.69 -15.76 12.06
C PHE A 256 -15.50 -14.65 11.38
N ILE A 257 -15.40 -14.59 10.06
CA ILE A 257 -16.18 -13.72 9.19
C ILE A 257 -16.99 -14.59 8.25
N SER A 258 -18.32 -14.51 8.35
CA SER A 258 -19.19 -15.31 7.50
C SER A 258 -19.28 -14.78 6.07
N CYS A 259 -19.24 -15.70 5.12
CA CYS A 259 -19.57 -15.49 3.71
C CYS A 259 -20.97 -16.04 3.36
N ASP A 260 -21.78 -16.39 4.35
CA ASP A 260 -23.14 -16.88 4.15
C ASP A 260 -24.09 -15.75 3.74
N ARG A 261 -25.17 -16.14 3.06
CA ARG A 261 -26.17 -15.20 2.55
C ARG A 261 -27.40 -15.08 3.44
N THR A 262 -27.59 -16.04 4.36
CA THR A 262 -28.72 -16.10 5.28
C THR A 262 -28.21 -16.21 6.71
N LEU A 263 -28.99 -15.67 7.66
CA LEU A 263 -28.63 -15.65 9.07
C LEU A 263 -28.60 -17.08 9.63
N GLU A 264 -29.55 -17.92 9.21
CA GLU A 264 -29.68 -19.30 9.65
C GLU A 264 -28.43 -20.11 9.28
N ALA A 265 -27.90 -19.92 8.07
CA ALA A 265 -26.70 -20.61 7.63
C ALA A 265 -25.45 -20.14 8.40
N TYR A 266 -25.39 -18.85 8.71
CA TYR A 266 -24.34 -18.29 9.55
C TYR A 266 -24.37 -18.89 10.96
N GLU A 267 -25.55 -18.91 11.60
CA GLU A 267 -25.73 -19.42 12.96
C GLU A 267 -25.41 -20.91 13.05
N GLU A 268 -25.94 -21.72 12.12
CA GLU A 268 -25.67 -23.15 12.07
C GLU A 268 -24.18 -23.44 11.89
N PHE A 269 -23.51 -22.72 10.98
CA PHE A 269 -22.12 -23.00 10.64
C PHE A 269 -21.14 -22.60 11.75
N CYS A 270 -21.37 -21.47 12.41
CA CYS A 270 -20.50 -21.00 13.48
C CYS A 270 -20.80 -21.60 14.87
N TYR A 271 -21.87 -22.41 14.97
CA TYR A 271 -22.39 -22.92 16.24
C TYR A 271 -21.33 -23.63 17.08
N ASP A 272 -20.57 -24.56 16.49
CA ASP A 272 -19.54 -25.35 17.19
C ASP A 272 -18.13 -24.75 17.13
N MET A 273 -17.92 -23.67 16.36
CA MET A 273 -16.59 -23.05 16.21
C MET A 273 -16.12 -22.43 17.54
N PRO A 274 -14.94 -22.74 18.11
CA PRO A 274 -14.58 -22.34 19.47
C PRO A 274 -14.15 -20.87 19.61
N TRP A 275 -14.01 -20.16 18.51
CA TRP A 275 -13.42 -18.83 18.42
C TRP A 275 -14.48 -17.72 18.28
N ALA A 276 -14.03 -16.47 18.27
CA ALA A 276 -14.91 -15.31 18.15
C ALA A 276 -15.48 -15.15 16.73
N ALA A 277 -16.65 -14.55 16.60
CA ALA A 277 -17.33 -14.34 15.32
C ALA A 277 -17.80 -12.89 15.16
N ALA A 278 -17.68 -12.36 13.95
CA ALA A 278 -18.24 -11.07 13.58
C ALA A 278 -19.75 -11.16 13.33
N GLY A 279 -20.47 -10.09 13.67
CA GLY A 279 -21.89 -9.97 13.39
C GLY A 279 -22.25 -10.20 11.91
N PHE A 280 -23.34 -10.93 11.68
CA PHE A 280 -23.80 -11.29 10.34
C PHE A 280 -24.02 -10.05 9.46
N GLN A 281 -23.45 -10.07 8.24
CA GLN A 281 -23.54 -9.00 7.24
C GLN A 281 -23.16 -7.59 7.73
N HIS A 282 -22.28 -7.51 8.74
CA HIS A 282 -21.79 -6.21 9.22
C HIS A 282 -21.16 -5.39 8.08
N PRO A 283 -21.42 -4.06 7.98
CA PRO A 283 -20.93 -3.22 6.87
C PRO A 283 -19.41 -3.29 6.67
N MET A 284 -18.66 -3.38 7.78
CA MET A 284 -17.20 -3.47 7.78
C MET A 284 -16.65 -4.73 7.11
N ILE A 285 -17.46 -5.80 6.94
CA ILE A 285 -17.00 -7.02 6.24
C ILE A 285 -16.60 -6.70 4.80
N LYS A 286 -17.36 -5.85 4.09
CA LYS A 286 -17.04 -5.47 2.70
C LYS A 286 -15.75 -4.66 2.62
N GLU A 287 -15.53 -3.77 3.59
CA GLU A 287 -14.32 -2.97 3.68
C GLU A 287 -13.10 -3.85 3.99
N LEU A 288 -13.26 -4.78 4.93
CA LEU A 288 -12.24 -5.75 5.32
C LEU A 288 -11.82 -6.66 4.16
N THR A 289 -12.78 -7.24 3.43
CA THR A 289 -12.51 -8.08 2.25
C THR A 289 -11.76 -7.29 1.17
N LYS A 290 -12.09 -5.99 0.99
CA LYS A 290 -11.41 -5.11 0.04
C LYS A 290 -9.98 -4.76 0.51
N LEU A 291 -9.80 -4.43 1.79
CA LEU A 291 -8.48 -4.13 2.36
C LEU A 291 -7.53 -5.32 2.24
N LEU A 292 -8.05 -6.53 2.48
CA LEU A 292 -7.28 -7.76 2.41
C LEU A 292 -7.12 -8.30 0.98
N ASP A 293 -7.85 -7.74 0.02
CA ASP A 293 -7.91 -8.18 -1.38
C ASP A 293 -8.31 -9.65 -1.55
N LEU A 294 -9.38 -10.04 -0.83
CA LEU A 294 -9.87 -11.42 -0.82
C LEU A 294 -10.97 -11.61 -1.88
N HIS A 295 -10.83 -12.65 -2.70
CA HIS A 295 -11.78 -12.95 -3.78
C HIS A 295 -12.50 -14.30 -3.61
N THR A 296 -11.97 -15.20 -2.77
CA THR A 296 -12.48 -16.56 -2.63
C THR A 296 -12.53 -16.99 -1.16
N ALA A 297 -13.38 -17.96 -0.87
CA ALA A 297 -13.51 -18.59 0.45
C ALA A 297 -13.38 -20.12 0.31
N PRO A 298 -12.80 -20.84 1.30
CA PRO A 298 -12.31 -20.30 2.57
C PRO A 298 -10.98 -19.57 2.43
N ALA A 299 -10.82 -18.47 3.18
CA ALA A 299 -9.57 -17.74 3.30
C ALA A 299 -9.19 -17.62 4.79
N LEU A 300 -7.91 -17.79 5.10
CA LEU A 300 -7.37 -17.63 6.44
C LEU A 300 -6.20 -16.65 6.37
N VAL A 301 -6.34 -15.53 7.07
CA VAL A 301 -5.36 -14.45 7.08
C VAL A 301 -4.73 -14.37 8.47
N THR A 302 -3.41 -14.50 8.58
CA THR A 302 -2.71 -14.35 9.87
C THR A 302 -2.12 -12.96 9.99
N CYS A 303 -2.20 -12.38 11.18
CA CYS A 303 -1.84 -11.00 11.46
C CYS A 303 -1.02 -10.90 12.75
N LYS A 304 -0.12 -9.92 12.78
CA LYS A 304 0.51 -9.45 14.01
C LYS A 304 -0.51 -8.69 14.89
N PRO A 305 -0.21 -8.48 16.18
CA PRO A 305 -1.10 -7.77 17.10
C PRO A 305 -1.38 -6.30 16.70
N ASP A 306 -0.46 -5.68 15.95
CA ASP A 306 -0.61 -4.32 15.41
C ASP A 306 -1.49 -4.26 14.14
N GLY A 307 -2.02 -5.39 13.67
CA GLY A 307 -2.81 -5.51 12.45
C GLY A 307 -1.99 -5.66 11.17
N THR A 308 -0.65 -5.78 11.26
CA THR A 308 0.18 -6.10 10.09
C THR A 308 -0.13 -7.52 9.62
N VAL A 309 -0.52 -7.66 8.35
CA VAL A 309 -0.80 -8.96 7.74
C VAL A 309 0.51 -9.74 7.53
N LEU A 310 0.58 -10.95 8.07
CA LEU A 310 1.70 -11.89 7.93
C LEU A 310 1.52 -12.78 6.70
N ASN A 311 0.36 -13.43 6.59
CA ASN A 311 0.01 -14.31 5.47
C ASN A 311 -1.45 -14.11 5.07
N LYS A 312 -1.73 -13.77 3.82
CA LYS A 312 -3.10 -13.63 3.28
C LYS A 312 -3.75 -14.98 2.91
N ASN A 313 -2.95 -16.04 2.81
CA ASN A 313 -3.34 -17.35 2.27
C ASN A 313 -2.94 -18.51 3.20
N ALA A 314 -2.93 -18.28 4.53
CA ALA A 314 -2.48 -19.23 5.54
C ALA A 314 -3.29 -20.54 5.61
N ARG A 315 -4.40 -20.63 4.88
CA ARG A 315 -5.25 -21.83 4.83
C ARG A 315 -4.46 -23.07 4.43
N PHE A 316 -3.61 -22.95 3.39
CA PHE A 316 -2.83 -24.09 2.89
C PHE A 316 -1.79 -24.53 3.90
N ASP A 317 -1.04 -23.57 4.46
CA ASP A 317 -0.02 -23.84 5.48
C ASP A 317 -0.63 -24.49 6.73
N ALA A 318 -1.81 -24.03 7.15
CA ALA A 318 -2.57 -24.61 8.25
C ALA A 318 -3.06 -26.03 7.94
N SER A 319 -3.51 -26.31 6.72
CA SER A 319 -3.90 -27.68 6.32
C SER A 319 -2.70 -28.65 6.30
N ASP A 320 -1.50 -28.16 6.00
CA ASP A 320 -0.26 -28.95 6.03
C ASP A 320 0.34 -29.05 7.45
N ASP A 321 -0.05 -28.16 8.36
CA ASP A 321 0.42 -28.07 9.75
C ASP A 321 -0.72 -28.33 10.74
N LEU A 322 -1.26 -29.56 10.69
CA LEU A 322 -2.30 -30.00 11.60
C LEU A 322 -1.85 -30.11 13.07
N SER A 323 -0.60 -29.80 13.42
CA SER A 323 -0.12 -29.66 14.81
C SER A 323 -0.03 -28.21 15.28
N GLY A 324 -0.15 -27.23 14.36
CA GLY A 324 0.02 -25.81 14.66
C GLY A 324 1.46 -25.40 14.99
N GLU A 325 2.44 -26.27 14.74
CA GLU A 325 3.84 -26.03 15.11
C GLU A 325 4.44 -24.82 14.39
N ARG A 326 3.97 -24.53 13.17
CA ARG A 326 4.45 -23.43 12.32
C ARG A 326 3.58 -22.17 12.44
N TYR A 327 2.58 -22.15 13.32
CA TYR A 327 1.80 -20.94 13.58
C TYR A 327 2.74 -19.78 13.99
N PRO A 328 2.62 -18.56 13.41
CA PRO A 328 1.47 -17.98 12.70
C PRO A 328 1.46 -18.18 11.18
N TRP A 329 2.09 -19.25 10.67
CA TRP A 329 2.19 -19.55 9.24
C TRP A 329 2.62 -18.34 8.43
N SER A 330 3.56 -17.57 8.97
CA SER A 330 4.21 -16.55 8.17
C SER A 330 4.89 -17.26 7.01
N PRO A 331 4.76 -16.77 5.77
CA PRO A 331 5.45 -17.40 4.66
C PRO A 331 6.93 -17.42 5.03
N ASP A 332 7.53 -18.62 5.00
CA ASP A 332 8.97 -18.71 5.14
C ASP A 332 9.58 -17.74 4.12
N PRO A 333 10.62 -16.96 4.48
CA PRO A 333 11.42 -16.33 3.44
C PRO A 333 11.82 -17.45 2.49
N LEU A 334 11.27 -17.41 1.26
CA LEU A 334 11.31 -18.54 0.33
C LEU A 334 12.72 -19.15 0.36
N PRO A 335 12.84 -20.49 0.47
CA PRO A 335 14.14 -21.11 0.38
C PRO A 335 14.83 -20.58 -0.89
N PRO A 336 16.14 -20.31 -0.82
CA PRO A 336 16.84 -19.71 -1.93
C PRO A 336 16.66 -20.55 -3.19
N ALA A 337 15.90 -20.00 -4.14
CA ALA A 337 15.47 -20.64 -5.37
C ALA A 337 14.53 -21.85 -5.15
N THR A 338 13.23 -21.57 -4.99
CA THR A 338 12.18 -22.60 -4.92
C THR A 338 11.91 -23.19 -6.30
N GLU A 339 11.72 -24.51 -6.38
CA GLU A 339 11.26 -25.14 -7.63
C GLU A 339 9.85 -24.66 -7.98
N LEU A 340 9.65 -24.28 -9.24
CA LEU A 340 8.36 -23.87 -9.76
C LEU A 340 7.46 -25.10 -9.85
N HIS A 341 6.65 -25.32 -8.82
CA HIS A 341 5.51 -26.22 -8.92
C HIS A 341 4.31 -25.45 -9.50
N PRO A 342 3.48 -26.05 -10.35
CA PRO A 342 2.31 -25.42 -10.98
C PRO A 342 1.18 -25.01 -10.00
N SER A 343 1.46 -24.89 -8.71
CA SER A 343 0.54 -24.41 -7.69
C SER A 343 0.16 -22.93 -7.92
N GLU A 344 -1.07 -22.56 -7.55
CA GLU A 344 -1.58 -21.19 -7.69
C GLU A 344 -0.74 -20.14 -6.93
N GLN A 345 -0.06 -20.53 -5.85
CA GLN A 345 0.79 -19.65 -5.05
C GLN A 345 1.99 -19.11 -5.84
N VAL A 346 2.61 -19.95 -6.68
CA VAL A 346 3.74 -19.56 -7.53
C VAL A 346 3.28 -18.62 -8.64
N VAL A 347 2.10 -18.88 -9.21
CA VAL A 347 1.49 -18.02 -10.23
C VAL A 347 1.11 -16.66 -9.64
N ALA A 348 0.56 -16.62 -8.42
CA ALA A 348 0.30 -15.38 -7.69
C ALA A 348 1.59 -14.60 -7.38
N ALA A 349 2.66 -15.29 -6.95
CA ALA A 349 3.95 -14.66 -6.69
C ALA A 349 4.57 -14.02 -7.95
N LEU A 350 4.50 -14.72 -9.09
CA LEU A 350 4.87 -14.19 -10.40
C LEU A 350 4.03 -12.97 -10.80
N ASN A 351 2.79 -12.90 -10.32
CA ASN A 351 1.85 -11.83 -10.64
C ASN A 351 2.00 -10.57 -9.74
N GLU A 352 2.62 -10.70 -8.57
CA GLU A 352 2.59 -9.65 -7.54
C GLU A 352 3.98 -9.13 -7.15
N THR A 353 5.06 -9.80 -7.56
CA THR A 353 6.43 -9.47 -7.12
C THR A 353 7.45 -9.41 -8.27
N CYS A 354 8.66 -8.94 -7.97
CA CYS A 354 9.79 -9.08 -8.89
C CYS A 354 10.33 -10.50 -8.79
N CYS A 355 10.35 -11.24 -9.90
CA CYS A 355 10.75 -12.64 -9.91
C CYS A 355 11.96 -12.88 -10.81
N PHE A 356 12.93 -13.63 -10.30
CA PHE A 356 14.08 -14.14 -11.03
C PHE A 356 13.95 -15.64 -11.18
N THR A 357 13.83 -16.14 -12.40
CA THR A 357 13.61 -17.56 -12.68
C THR A 357 14.80 -18.13 -13.44
N LEU A 358 15.48 -19.12 -12.85
CA LEU A 358 16.52 -19.88 -13.52
C LEU A 358 15.92 -20.98 -14.38
N HIS A 359 16.35 -21.03 -15.64
CA HIS A 359 16.09 -22.13 -16.56
C HIS A 359 17.39 -22.82 -16.94
N LEU A 360 17.46 -24.15 -16.82
CA LEU A 360 18.68 -24.94 -17.01
C LEU A 360 18.81 -25.61 -18.40
N ASN A 361 17.89 -25.29 -19.33
CA ASN A 361 17.68 -25.89 -20.67
C ASN A 361 18.90 -26.60 -21.29
N GLY A 362 19.09 -27.89 -20.97
CA GLY A 362 20.09 -28.77 -21.57
C GLY A 362 21.54 -28.32 -21.40
N SER A 363 21.86 -27.47 -20.42
CA SER A 363 23.22 -26.96 -20.25
C SER A 363 24.17 -28.04 -19.73
N GLY A 364 25.38 -28.11 -20.28
CA GLY A 364 26.42 -29.06 -19.82
C GLY A 364 26.92 -28.82 -18.39
N ASN A 365 26.58 -27.68 -17.77
CA ASN A 365 27.06 -27.23 -16.45
C ASN A 365 25.90 -26.92 -15.48
N ALA A 366 24.74 -27.58 -15.65
CA ALA A 366 23.49 -27.26 -14.94
C ALA A 366 23.65 -27.21 -13.40
N GLN A 367 24.39 -28.16 -12.83
CA GLN A 367 24.60 -28.23 -11.38
C GLN A 367 25.38 -27.04 -10.83
N THR A 368 26.41 -26.59 -11.54
CA THR A 368 27.21 -25.41 -11.15
C THR A 368 26.37 -24.14 -11.21
N GLN A 369 25.58 -23.98 -12.28
CA GLN A 369 24.71 -22.82 -12.46
C GLN A 369 23.58 -22.77 -11.43
N LEU A 370 23.01 -23.93 -11.09
CA LEU A 370 22.03 -24.05 -10.00
C LEU A 370 22.64 -23.65 -8.65
N THR A 371 23.88 -24.06 -8.38
CA THR A 371 24.59 -23.74 -7.13
C THR A 371 24.84 -22.24 -7.01
N GLU A 372 25.37 -21.62 -8.07
CA GLU A 372 25.62 -20.17 -8.13
C GLU A 372 24.32 -19.36 -8.00
N PHE A 373 23.24 -19.84 -8.63
CA PHE A 373 21.92 -19.20 -8.56
C PHE A 373 21.32 -19.27 -7.15
N LYS A 374 21.37 -20.43 -6.52
CA LYS A 374 20.94 -20.59 -5.11
C LYS A 374 21.75 -19.68 -4.20
N ALA A 375 23.06 -19.60 -4.38
CA ALA A 375 23.92 -18.72 -3.57
C ALA A 375 23.58 -17.22 -3.72
N ALA A 376 23.20 -16.78 -4.92
CA ALA A 376 22.71 -15.42 -5.14
C ALA A 376 21.34 -15.17 -4.50
N ALA A 377 20.42 -16.14 -4.62
CA ALA A 377 19.09 -16.06 -4.03
C ALA A 377 19.14 -15.93 -2.50
N THR A 378 20.04 -16.68 -1.84
CA THR A 378 20.22 -16.64 -0.37
C THR A 378 20.73 -15.28 0.11
N GLU A 379 21.63 -14.67 -0.65
CA GLU A 379 22.26 -13.41 -0.25
C GLU A 379 21.38 -12.20 -0.56
N PHE A 380 20.85 -12.13 -1.78
CA PHE A 380 20.19 -10.92 -2.26
C PHE A 380 18.73 -10.83 -1.81
N GLY A 381 17.97 -11.92 -1.94
CA GLY A 381 16.52 -11.92 -1.67
C GLY A 381 16.17 -11.44 -0.27
N PRO A 382 16.66 -12.12 0.79
CA PRO A 382 16.40 -11.74 2.17
C PRO A 382 16.93 -10.34 2.52
N ALA A 383 18.16 -10.02 2.14
CA ALA A 383 18.77 -8.72 2.45
C ALA A 383 18.01 -7.55 1.82
N HIS A 384 17.60 -7.70 0.55
CA HIS A 384 16.82 -6.68 -0.15
C HIS A 384 15.41 -6.54 0.42
N ASN A 385 14.72 -7.65 0.68
CA ASN A 385 13.36 -7.64 1.21
C ASN A 385 13.31 -7.06 2.63
N ALA A 386 14.30 -7.38 3.48
CA ALA A 386 14.43 -6.78 4.81
C ALA A 386 14.72 -5.27 4.76
N ALA A 387 15.63 -4.84 3.88
CA ALA A 387 15.94 -3.42 3.70
C ALA A 387 14.80 -2.61 3.07
N SER A 388 13.91 -3.26 2.31
CA SER A 388 12.79 -2.60 1.63
C SER A 388 11.60 -2.28 2.56
N GLY A 389 11.56 -2.85 3.77
CA GLY A 389 10.53 -2.58 4.78
C GLY A 389 9.12 -3.06 4.40
N SER A 390 8.12 -2.78 5.26
CA SER A 390 6.71 -3.12 5.03
C SER A 390 5.93 -2.08 4.20
N ALA A 391 6.63 -1.09 3.63
CA ALA A 391 6.00 -0.03 2.86
C ALA A 391 5.30 -0.62 1.62
N GLU A 392 4.08 -0.16 1.34
CA GLU A 392 3.22 -0.64 0.25
C GLU A 392 3.81 -0.41 -1.16
N ASP A 393 4.86 0.41 -1.27
CA ASP A 393 5.62 0.67 -2.51
C ASP A 393 6.98 -0.04 -2.56
N SER A 394 7.25 -0.96 -1.62
CA SER A 394 8.45 -1.81 -1.62
C SER A 394 8.39 -2.83 -2.76
N VAL A 395 9.45 -2.90 -3.57
CA VAL A 395 9.60 -3.94 -4.60
C VAL A 395 10.16 -5.19 -3.92
N LYS A 396 9.29 -6.17 -3.64
CA LYS A 396 9.71 -7.49 -3.14
C LYS A 396 10.33 -8.33 -4.25
N VAL A 397 11.32 -9.12 -3.90
CA VAL A 397 12.10 -9.97 -4.80
C VAL A 397 11.98 -11.44 -4.41
N ASN A 398 11.71 -12.29 -5.40
CA ASN A 398 11.63 -13.75 -5.26
C ASN A 398 12.51 -14.45 -6.32
N PHE A 399 13.06 -15.60 -5.96
CA PHE A 399 13.91 -16.43 -6.83
C PHE A 399 13.30 -17.83 -7.02
N PHE A 400 13.31 -18.30 -8.25
CA PHE A 400 12.69 -19.55 -8.66
C PHE A 400 13.60 -20.37 -9.58
N VAL A 401 13.43 -21.69 -9.59
CA VAL A 401 14.06 -22.61 -10.55
C VAL A 401 12.97 -23.37 -11.28
N THR A 402 13.02 -23.47 -12.61
CA THR A 402 12.13 -24.42 -13.29
C THR A 402 12.61 -25.86 -13.14
N PRO A 403 11.69 -26.82 -12.94
CA PRO A 403 12.01 -28.23 -13.07
C PRO A 403 12.67 -28.55 -14.41
N GLU A 404 13.63 -29.47 -14.41
CA GLU A 404 14.23 -29.96 -15.65
C GLU A 404 13.15 -30.65 -16.51
N ASN A 405 13.03 -30.23 -17.78
CA ASN A 405 12.13 -30.79 -18.81
C ASN A 405 10.62 -30.46 -18.72
N ASP A 406 10.19 -29.44 -17.96
CA ASP A 406 8.79 -28.97 -18.01
C ASP A 406 8.57 -27.97 -19.17
N ALA A 407 8.30 -28.52 -20.36
CA ALA A 407 8.09 -27.74 -21.59
C ALA A 407 6.83 -26.86 -21.53
N ASP A 408 5.79 -27.28 -20.82
CA ASP A 408 4.53 -26.54 -20.71
C ASP A 408 4.68 -25.31 -19.82
N LEU A 409 5.39 -25.43 -18.69
CA LEU A 409 5.74 -24.29 -17.84
C LEU A 409 6.63 -23.29 -18.57
N LEU A 410 7.63 -23.79 -19.31
CA LEU A 410 8.49 -22.96 -20.15
C LEU A 410 7.65 -22.21 -21.19
N GLN A 411 6.77 -22.89 -21.92
CA GLN A 411 5.93 -22.27 -22.96
C GLN A 411 4.99 -21.20 -22.39
N ARG A 412 4.43 -21.42 -21.19
CA ARG A 412 3.61 -20.43 -20.48
C ARG A 412 4.43 -19.21 -20.06
N LEU A 413 5.61 -19.40 -19.50
CA LEU A 413 6.51 -18.30 -19.13
C LEU A 413 7.02 -17.54 -20.36
N VAL A 414 7.30 -18.23 -21.47
CA VAL A 414 7.67 -17.63 -22.75
C VAL A 414 6.55 -16.78 -23.33
N ALA A 415 5.30 -17.27 -23.27
CA ALA A 415 4.12 -16.49 -23.66
C ALA A 415 3.96 -15.23 -22.80
N VAL A 416 4.33 -15.28 -21.52
CA VAL A 416 4.37 -14.09 -20.66
C VAL A 416 5.43 -13.11 -21.15
N VAL A 417 6.57 -13.56 -21.67
CA VAL A 417 7.74 -12.70 -21.90
C VAL A 417 7.76 -12.00 -23.25
N ALA A 418 7.19 -12.59 -24.30
CA ALA A 418 7.15 -12.02 -25.66
C ALA A 418 8.52 -11.53 -26.19
N ALA A 419 9.62 -12.03 -25.61
CA ALA A 419 10.99 -11.75 -26.04
C ALA A 419 11.61 -13.01 -26.65
N GLN A 420 12.64 -12.82 -27.49
CA GLN A 420 13.33 -13.92 -28.16
C GLN A 420 14.17 -14.71 -27.15
N LEU A 421 13.79 -15.98 -26.93
CA LEU A 421 14.53 -16.85 -26.03
C LEU A 421 15.96 -17.12 -26.54
N PRO A 422 16.91 -17.38 -25.63
CA PRO A 422 18.23 -17.88 -26.01
C PRO A 422 18.10 -19.23 -26.74
N PRO A 423 19.04 -19.57 -27.63
CA PRO A 423 19.06 -20.86 -28.31
C PRO A 423 19.14 -22.02 -27.31
N ALA A 424 18.58 -23.18 -27.70
CA ALA A 424 18.55 -24.39 -26.88
C ALA A 424 19.97 -24.83 -26.43
N GLY A 425 20.08 -25.37 -25.22
CA GLY A 425 21.35 -25.86 -24.65
C GLY A 425 22.11 -24.87 -23.74
N LYS A 426 21.53 -23.71 -23.41
CA LYS A 426 22.10 -22.74 -22.48
C LYS A 426 21.12 -22.42 -21.35
N ALA A 427 21.64 -22.31 -20.13
CA ALA A 427 20.88 -21.76 -19.03
C ALA A 427 20.75 -20.23 -19.14
N PHE A 428 19.66 -19.70 -18.60
CA PHE A 428 19.41 -18.27 -18.55
C PHE A 428 18.54 -17.93 -17.34
N VAL A 429 18.58 -16.66 -16.94
CA VAL A 429 17.72 -16.11 -15.90
C VAL A 429 16.68 -15.19 -16.53
N LEU A 430 15.41 -15.49 -16.29
CA LEU A 430 14.30 -14.64 -16.66
C LEU A 430 13.94 -13.70 -15.51
N CYS A 431 13.95 -12.39 -15.76
CA CYS A 431 13.58 -11.36 -14.80
C CYS A 431 12.20 -10.81 -15.15
N THR A 432 11.26 -10.77 -14.21
CA THR A 432 9.88 -10.30 -14.45
C THR A 432 9.38 -9.40 -13.31
N SER A 433 8.59 -8.37 -13.66
CA SER A 433 7.85 -7.56 -12.70
C SER A 433 6.56 -6.99 -13.32
N ILE A 434 5.54 -6.76 -12.49
CA ILE A 434 4.23 -6.22 -12.89
C ILE A 434 4.02 -4.76 -12.46
N LEU A 435 4.96 -4.20 -11.70
CA LEU A 435 4.96 -2.80 -11.31
C LEU A 435 5.44 -1.92 -12.49
N GLY A 436 4.49 -1.44 -13.29
CA GLY A 436 4.76 -0.64 -14.49
C GLY A 436 5.04 -1.53 -15.70
N GLU A 437 4.20 -1.41 -16.74
CA GLU A 437 4.27 -2.12 -18.04
C GLU A 437 5.16 -3.37 -18.04
N LYS A 438 4.67 -4.48 -17.46
CA LYS A 438 5.28 -5.83 -17.50
C LYS A 438 6.78 -5.80 -17.85
N THR A 439 7.63 -5.25 -16.97
CA THR A 439 9.06 -5.11 -17.27
C THR A 439 9.67 -6.50 -17.25
N LYS A 440 10.39 -6.87 -18.33
CA LYS A 440 10.98 -8.20 -18.48
C LYS A 440 12.34 -8.12 -19.12
N GLU A 441 13.24 -8.98 -18.69
CA GLU A 441 14.60 -9.07 -19.22
C GLU A 441 15.05 -10.53 -19.19
N VAL A 442 15.82 -10.94 -20.21
CA VAL A 442 16.44 -12.27 -20.27
C VAL A 442 17.93 -12.10 -20.15
N PHE A 443 18.52 -12.72 -19.14
CA PHE A 443 19.97 -12.77 -18.95
C PHE A 443 20.51 -14.14 -19.38
N ALA A 444 21.23 -14.18 -20.49
CA ALA A 444 21.87 -15.37 -21.04
C ALA A 444 23.40 -15.18 -21.10
N GLY A 445 24.06 -15.21 -19.94
CA GLY A 445 25.51 -15.12 -19.79
C GLY A 445 26.02 -16.11 -18.75
N ASP A 446 27.28 -15.98 -18.32
CA ASP A 446 27.83 -16.81 -17.25
C ASP A 446 27.04 -16.58 -15.95
N ILE A 447 26.28 -17.60 -15.55
CA ILE A 447 25.44 -17.60 -14.35
C ILE A 447 26.35 -17.83 -13.15
N THR A 448 26.87 -16.73 -12.62
CA THR A 448 27.66 -16.68 -11.38
C THR A 448 26.87 -15.89 -10.35
N LYS A 449 27.14 -16.13 -9.07
CA LYS A 449 26.51 -15.41 -7.97
C LYS A 449 26.59 -13.89 -8.17
N GLN A 450 27.76 -13.38 -8.54
CA GLN A 450 27.99 -11.95 -8.74
C GLN A 450 27.25 -11.38 -9.95
N SER A 451 27.18 -12.12 -11.06
CA SER A 451 26.43 -11.66 -12.25
C SER A 451 24.93 -11.57 -11.94
N ILE A 452 24.38 -12.55 -11.21
CA ILE A 452 22.97 -12.57 -10.81
C ILE A 452 22.65 -11.40 -9.85
N ILE A 453 23.46 -11.17 -8.82
CA ILE A 453 23.26 -10.05 -7.89
C ILE A 453 23.31 -8.71 -8.63
N GLY A 454 24.24 -8.56 -9.58
CA GLY A 454 24.34 -7.37 -10.42
C GLY A 454 23.11 -7.16 -11.30
N VAL A 455 22.60 -8.21 -11.94
CA VAL A 455 21.36 -8.17 -12.74
C VAL A 455 20.17 -7.83 -11.85
N ALA A 456 20.03 -8.49 -10.69
CA ALA A 456 18.91 -8.27 -9.79
C ALA A 456 18.88 -6.83 -9.25
N THR A 457 20.04 -6.29 -8.87
CA THR A 457 20.17 -4.90 -8.41
C THR A 457 19.75 -3.90 -9.50
N ARG A 458 20.22 -4.08 -10.74
CA ARG A 458 19.86 -3.20 -11.86
C ARG A 458 18.38 -3.29 -12.22
N PHE A 459 17.85 -4.51 -12.30
CA PHE A 459 16.46 -4.75 -12.68
C PHE A 459 15.49 -4.16 -11.64
N VAL A 460 15.74 -4.39 -10.34
CA VAL A 460 14.91 -3.82 -9.28
C VAL A 460 14.98 -2.29 -9.27
N LYS A 461 16.15 -1.71 -9.52
CA LYS A 461 16.29 -0.26 -9.67
C LYS A 461 15.47 0.27 -10.86
N LYS A 462 15.53 -0.40 -12.01
CA LYS A 462 14.75 -0.06 -13.21
C LYS A 462 13.25 -0.09 -12.95
N VAL A 463 12.77 -1.12 -12.24
CA VAL A 463 11.36 -1.24 -11.81
C VAL A 463 10.97 -0.10 -10.87
N LYS A 464 11.84 0.27 -9.90
CA LYS A 464 11.60 1.39 -8.98
C LYS A 464 11.55 2.75 -9.69
N ASP A 465 12.40 2.95 -10.69
CA ASP A 465 12.55 4.21 -11.40
C ASP A 465 11.50 4.40 -12.52
N GLY A 466 10.73 3.36 -12.85
CA GLY A 466 9.66 3.41 -13.86
C GLY A 466 10.17 3.66 -15.28
N ALA A 467 11.41 3.28 -15.58
CA ALA A 467 12.05 3.50 -16.88
C ALA A 467 11.67 2.38 -17.87
N ALA A 468 11.07 2.76 -19.00
CA ALA A 468 10.81 1.88 -20.13
C ALA A 468 12.13 1.26 -20.65
N PRO A 469 12.11 0.03 -21.23
CA PRO A 469 13.29 -0.54 -21.86
C PRO A 469 13.75 0.32 -23.04
N GLN A 470 15.02 0.72 -23.03
CA GLN A 470 15.76 0.91 -24.28
C GLN A 470 16.27 -0.47 -24.68
N ASP A 471 15.95 -0.89 -25.89
CA ASP A 471 16.60 -2.02 -26.55
C ASP A 471 18.00 -1.56 -26.97
N ASP A 472 19.03 -2.13 -26.35
CA ASP A 472 20.41 -2.08 -26.84
C ASP A 472 20.82 -3.49 -27.32
#